data_AF-A0A6C0EMB1-F1
#
_entry.id   AF-A0A6C0EMB1-F1
#
_cell.length_a   1.000
_cell.length_b   1.000
_cell.length_c   1.000
_cell.angle_alpha   90.00
_cell.angle_beta   90.00
_cell.angle_gamma   90.00
#
_symmetry.space_group_name_H-M   'P 1'
#
loop_
_entity.id
_entity.type
_entity.pdbx_description
1 polymer ?
#
loop_
_entity_poly.entity_id
_entity_poly.type
_entity_poly.pdbx_seq_one_letter_code
_entity_poly.pdbx_strand_id
1 'polypeptide(L)'
;MFSVFDYMNTKIGYLNDSKFFAGLIMIMLNIGSRYITVKFSKTQEAYLRNVLSKQILIFSVAWMGTRDIYMSLVITLIFVALADFAFNEESNFCMLPTKYKNYDHILDANGDGIVDDEELKKAKELIAKAEEDNRKKNQKKHMLRFYELTK
;
A
#
# COMPACT_ATOMS: atom_id res chain seq x y z
N MET A 1 39.79 7.35 12.13
CA MET A 1 38.35 7.68 12.09
C MET A 1 37.47 6.57 12.69
N PHE A 2 37.88 5.29 12.66
CA PHE A 2 37.15 4.17 13.26
C PHE A 2 37.26 4.05 14.80
N SER A 3 38.28 4.64 15.43
CA SER A 3 38.53 4.47 16.88
C SER A 3 37.52 5.16 17.80
N VAL A 4 36.96 6.30 17.41
CA VAL A 4 35.96 7.02 18.22
C VAL A 4 34.63 6.29 18.20
N PHE A 5 34.26 5.73 17.05
CA PHE A 5 33.01 4.98 16.87
C PHE A 5 33.03 3.66 17.66
N ASP A 6 34.16 2.94 17.63
CA ASP A 6 34.34 1.72 18.44
C ASP A 6 34.41 2.01 19.95
N TYR A 7 35.07 3.10 20.34
CA TYR A 7 35.11 3.52 21.74
C TYR A 7 33.72 3.91 22.27
N MET A 8 32.94 4.66 21.48
CA MET A 8 31.56 5.00 21.81
C MET A 8 30.65 3.77 21.85
N ASN A 9 30.75 2.87 20.87
CA ASN A 9 29.99 1.62 20.85
C ASN A 9 30.25 0.77 22.09
N THR A 10 31.50 0.69 22.54
CA THR A 10 31.88 -0.08 23.73
C THR A 10 31.26 0.52 25.00
N LYS A 11 31.25 1.86 25.14
CA LYS A 11 30.63 2.54 26.30
C LYS A 11 29.09 2.48 26.28
N ILE A 12 28.50 2.52 25.08
CA ILE A 12 27.05 2.34 24.90
C ILE A 12 26.64 0.91 25.26
N GLY A 13 27.46 -0.09 24.93
CA GLY A 13 27.24 -1.49 25.33
C GLY A 13 27.14 -1.67 26.86
N TYR A 14 28.04 -1.04 27.62
CA TYR A 14 27.99 -1.09 29.09
C TYR A 14 26.75 -0.42 29.70
N LEU A 15 26.22 0.63 29.07
CA LEU A 15 24.98 1.27 29.52
C LEU A 15 23.75 0.39 29.20
N ASN A 16 23.77 -0.27 28.04
CA ASN A 16 22.68 -1.15 27.61
C ASN A 16 22.56 -2.41 28.48
N ASP A 17 23.69 -2.99 28.94
CA ASP A 17 23.72 -4.17 29.81
C ASP A 17 23.49 -3.85 31.31
N SER A 18 23.42 -2.58 31.68
CA SER A 18 23.21 -2.18 33.07
C SER A 18 21.77 -2.42 33.52
N LYS A 19 21.58 -3.36 34.45
CA LYS A 19 20.28 -3.65 35.10
C LYS A 19 19.66 -2.42 35.75
N PHE A 20 20.48 -1.50 36.26
CA PHE A 20 20.01 -0.26 36.88
C PHE A 20 19.49 0.74 35.85
N PHE A 21 20.19 0.88 34.72
CA PHE A 21 19.74 1.72 33.61
C PHE A 21 18.44 1.18 33.01
N ALA A 22 18.36 -0.14 32.80
CA ALA A 22 17.13 -0.81 32.36
C ALA A 22 15.95 -0.56 33.31
N GLY A 23 16.18 -0.63 34.63
CA GLY A 23 15.16 -0.33 35.65
C GLY A 23 14.69 1.13 35.63
N LEU A 24 15.62 2.08 35.44
CA LEU A 24 15.31 3.50 35.34
C LEU A 24 14.47 3.80 34.08
N ILE A 25 14.86 3.23 32.92
CA ILE A 25 14.08 3.32 31.69
C ILE A 25 12.70 2.68 31.86
N MET A 26 12.59 1.55 32.54
CA MET A 26 11.31 0.87 32.80
C MET A 26 10.36 1.74 33.65
N ILE A 27 10.87 2.47 34.64
CA ILE A 27 10.10 3.42 35.45
C ILE A 27 9.70 4.64 34.62
N MET A 28 10.66 5.23 33.87
CA MET A 28 10.39 6.36 32.99
C MET A 28 9.36 6.03 31.92
N LEU A 29 9.35 4.80 31.39
CA LEU A 29 8.40 4.36 30.37
C LEU A 29 7.01 4.11 30.97
N ASN A 30 6.92 3.61 32.21
CA ASN A 30 5.65 3.47 32.94
C ASN A 30 5.01 4.82 33.29
N ILE A 31 5.82 5.80 33.71
CA ILE A 31 5.33 7.17 33.97
C ILE A 31 5.02 7.85 32.64
N GLY A 32 5.96 7.78 31.69
CA GLY A 32 5.86 8.37 30.37
C GLY A 32 4.66 7.89 29.58
N SER A 33 4.29 6.61 29.64
CA SER A 33 3.14 6.07 28.88
C SER A 33 1.80 6.69 29.28
N ARG A 34 1.65 7.12 30.54
CA ARG A 34 0.42 7.77 31.03
C ARG A 34 0.34 9.26 30.67
N TYR A 35 1.47 9.93 30.52
CA TYR A 35 1.54 11.38 30.28
C TYR A 35 1.88 11.76 28.83
N ILE A 36 2.54 10.86 28.10
CA ILE A 36 2.83 10.99 26.68
C ILE A 36 1.67 10.35 25.93
N THR A 37 0.57 11.10 25.81
CA THR A 37 -0.45 10.77 24.82
C THR A 37 0.11 11.11 23.45
N VAL A 38 0.63 10.09 22.74
CA VAL A 38 1.03 10.24 21.35
C VAL A 38 -0.25 10.49 20.54
N LYS A 39 -0.58 11.76 20.33
CA LYS A 39 -1.68 12.17 19.45
C LYS A 39 -1.22 11.98 18.02
N PHE A 40 -1.50 10.81 17.45
CA PHE A 40 -1.36 10.62 16.01
C PHE A 40 -2.31 11.57 15.28
N SER A 41 -1.86 12.19 14.20
CA SER A 41 -2.75 12.93 13.31
C SER A 41 -3.73 11.95 12.64
N LYS A 42 -4.89 12.43 12.18
CA LYS A 42 -5.88 11.57 11.48
C LYS A 42 -5.26 10.79 10.31
N THR A 43 -4.30 11.38 9.61
CA THR A 43 -3.56 10.72 8.53
C THR A 43 -2.60 9.65 9.04
N GLN A 44 -1.90 9.90 10.15
CA GLN A 44 -1.03 8.90 10.78
C GLN A 44 -1.83 7.74 11.32
N GLU A 45 -3.00 8.01 11.90
CA GLU A 45 -3.90 7.00 12.44
C GLU A 45 -4.47 6.12 11.31
N ALA A 46 -4.91 6.73 10.20
CA ALA A 46 -5.36 5.99 9.02
C ALA A 46 -4.24 5.16 8.39
N TYR A 47 -3.01 5.71 8.30
CA TYR A 47 -1.85 4.98 7.77
C TYR A 47 -1.44 3.81 8.68
N LEU A 48 -1.39 4.05 9.99
CA LEU A 48 -1.13 3.00 10.98
C LEU A 48 -2.18 1.91 10.88
N ARG A 49 -3.47 2.26 10.83
CA ARG A 49 -4.59 1.31 10.82
C ARG A 49 -4.67 0.50 9.54
N ASN A 50 -4.47 1.12 8.38
CA ASN A 50 -4.76 0.51 7.09
C ASN A 50 -3.52 -0.12 6.44
N VAL A 51 -2.34 0.49 6.60
CA VAL A 51 -1.12 0.06 5.89
C VAL A 51 -0.15 -0.65 6.85
N LEU A 52 0.24 0.00 7.94
CA LEU A 52 1.25 -0.56 8.84
C LEU A 52 0.72 -1.70 9.72
N SER A 53 -0.55 -1.68 10.13
CA SER A 53 -1.10 -2.70 11.03
C SER A 53 -1.02 -4.10 10.42
N LYS A 54 -1.31 -4.23 9.11
CA LYS A 54 -1.18 -5.51 8.39
C LYS A 54 0.28 -5.98 8.37
N GLN A 55 1.21 -5.10 8.02
CA GLN A 55 2.63 -5.41 7.90
C GLN A 55 3.26 -5.76 9.26
N ILE A 56 2.95 -5.02 10.32
CA ILE A 56 3.41 -5.29 11.69
C ILE A 56 2.88 -6.64 12.18
N LEU A 57 1.64 -7.00 11.84
CA LEU A 57 1.06 -8.28 12.23
C LEU A 57 1.75 -9.46 11.53
N ILE A 58 1.96 -9.36 10.22
CA ILE A 58 2.69 -10.38 9.43
C ILE A 58 4.11 -10.54 9.95
N PHE A 59 4.81 -9.42 10.18
CA PHE A 59 6.13 -9.41 10.77
C PHE A 59 6.16 -10.08 12.14
N SER A 60 5.18 -9.78 13.00
CA SER A 60 5.09 -10.36 14.34
C SER A 60 4.90 -11.87 14.30
N VAL A 61 4.05 -12.38 13.40
CA VAL A 61 3.85 -13.82 13.21
C VAL A 61 5.12 -14.48 12.65
N ALA A 62 5.75 -13.86 11.66
CA ALA A 62 7.00 -14.35 11.07
C ALA A 62 8.15 -14.39 12.09
N TRP A 63 8.30 -13.34 12.91
CA TRP A 63 9.26 -13.31 14.00
C TRP A 63 8.94 -14.37 15.04
N MET A 64 7.68 -14.52 15.44
CA MET A 64 7.29 -15.49 16.46
C MET A 64 7.67 -16.92 16.06
N GLY A 65 7.55 -17.25 14.76
CA GLY A 65 7.97 -18.55 14.21
C GLY A 65 9.47 -18.71 13.99
N THR A 66 10.17 -17.67 13.54
CA THR A 66 11.60 -17.75 13.17
C THR A 66 12.57 -17.41 14.31
N ARG A 67 12.13 -16.57 15.26
CA ARG A 67 12.94 -15.94 16.32
C ARG A 67 14.17 -15.17 15.83
N ASP A 68 14.19 -14.77 14.56
CA ASP A 68 15.26 -14.01 13.92
C ASP A 68 14.69 -12.76 13.23
N ILE A 69 15.22 -11.59 13.59
CA ILE A 69 14.78 -10.29 13.05
C ILE A 69 15.05 -10.15 11.55
N TYR A 70 16.19 -10.63 11.07
CA TYR A 70 16.57 -10.48 9.68
C TYR A 70 15.73 -11.40 8.80
N MET A 71 15.54 -12.64 9.23
CA MET A 71 14.71 -13.60 8.51
C MET A 71 13.24 -13.18 8.49
N SER A 72 12.70 -12.69 9.60
CA SER A 72 11.32 -12.21 9.66
C SER A 72 11.07 -10.96 8.80
N LEU A 73 12.04 -10.04 8.71
CA LEU A 73 11.97 -8.90 7.78
C LEU A 73 11.98 -9.35 6.32
N VAL A 74 12.86 -10.27 5.94
CA VAL A 74 12.93 -10.79 4.55
C VAL A 74 11.63 -11.50 4.17
N ILE A 75 11.11 -12.35 5.05
CA ILE A 75 9.83 -13.04 4.81
C ILE A 75 8.69 -12.04 4.66
N THR A 76 8.64 -11.01 5.52
CA THR A 76 7.62 -9.96 5.43
C THR A 76 7.74 -9.18 4.12
N LEU A 77 8.96 -8.86 3.69
CA LEU A 77 9.20 -8.16 2.42
C LEU A 77 8.74 -8.98 1.21
N ILE A 78 9.08 -10.27 1.17
CA ILE A 78 8.66 -11.18 0.11
C ILE A 78 7.13 -11.32 0.12
N PHE A 79 6.53 -11.48 1.30
CA PHE A 79 5.08 -11.59 1.43
C PHE A 79 4.38 -10.33 0.92
N VAL A 80 4.85 -9.14 1.31
CA VAL A 80 4.29 -7.86 0.83
C VAL A 80 4.48 -7.71 -0.67
N ALA A 81 5.64 -8.05 -1.21
CA ALA A 81 5.89 -8.02 -2.65
C ALA A 81 4.91 -8.93 -3.42
N LEU A 82 4.68 -10.14 -2.91
CA LEU A 82 3.73 -11.07 -3.53
C LEU A 82 2.28 -10.60 -3.37
N ALA A 83 1.87 -10.20 -2.17
CA ALA A 83 0.49 -9.84 -1.88
C ALA A 83 0.07 -8.52 -2.54
N ASP A 84 0.91 -7.48 -2.46
CA ASP A 84 0.56 -6.13 -2.91
C ASP A 84 0.94 -5.88 -4.39
N PHE A 85 1.83 -6.69 -4.99
CA PHE A 85 2.23 -6.55 -6.39
C PHE A 85 1.88 -7.76 -7.26
N ALA A 86 2.28 -8.98 -6.88
CA ALA A 86 2.09 -10.15 -7.74
C ALA A 86 0.63 -10.63 -7.79
N PHE A 87 -0.06 -10.59 -6.66
CA PHE A 87 -1.44 -11.07 -6.49
C PHE A 87 -2.46 -9.96 -6.28
N ASN A 88 -2.06 -8.71 -6.42
CA ASN A 88 -2.98 -7.58 -6.35
C ASN A 88 -3.56 -7.30 -7.74
N GLU A 89 -4.87 -7.40 -7.88
CA GLU A 89 -5.58 -7.18 -9.16
C GLU A 89 -5.54 -5.72 -9.63
N GLU A 90 -5.36 -4.78 -8.70
CA GLU A 90 -5.21 -3.34 -9.00
C GLU A 90 -3.76 -2.94 -9.36
N SER A 91 -2.79 -3.84 -9.19
CA SER A 91 -1.39 -3.54 -9.48
C SER A 91 -1.05 -3.73 -10.95
N ASN A 92 -0.25 -2.80 -11.50
CA ASN A 92 0.26 -2.88 -12.88
C ASN A 92 1.07 -4.17 -13.16
N PHE A 93 1.55 -4.86 -12.13
CA PHE A 93 2.34 -6.09 -12.21
C PHE A 93 1.58 -7.36 -11.80
N CYS A 94 0.24 -7.32 -11.83
CA CYS A 94 -0.60 -8.46 -11.48
C CYS A 94 -0.30 -9.69 -12.37
N MET A 95 0.22 -10.76 -11.78
CA MET A 95 0.55 -12.03 -12.45
C MET A 95 -0.62 -13.02 -12.45
N LEU A 96 -1.78 -12.66 -11.87
CA LEU A 96 -2.96 -13.54 -11.83
C LEU A 96 -3.55 -13.78 -13.23
N PRO A 97 -3.89 -15.03 -13.58
CA PRO A 97 -4.64 -15.35 -14.80
C PRO A 97 -6.02 -14.69 -14.79
N THR A 98 -6.49 -14.22 -15.95
CA THR A 98 -7.78 -13.50 -16.12
C THR A 98 -8.99 -14.27 -15.60
N LYS A 99 -8.90 -15.60 -15.48
CA LYS A 99 -9.96 -16.47 -14.93
C LYS A 99 -10.21 -16.25 -13.43
N TYR A 100 -9.23 -15.74 -12.69
CA TYR A 100 -9.34 -15.48 -11.25
C TYR A 100 -9.56 -14.01 -10.92
N LYS A 101 -9.45 -13.12 -11.92
CA LYS A 101 -9.71 -11.69 -11.74
C LYS A 101 -11.20 -11.47 -11.70
N ASN A 102 -11.70 -11.06 -10.54
CA ASN A 102 -13.13 -10.92 -10.34
C ASN A 102 -13.56 -9.50 -10.67
N TYR A 103 -13.86 -9.22 -11.94
CA TYR A 103 -14.21 -7.88 -12.42
C TYR A 103 -15.64 -7.45 -12.11
N ASP A 104 -16.42 -8.28 -11.44
CA ASP A 104 -17.84 -8.00 -11.12
C ASP A 104 -18.00 -6.67 -10.37
N HIS A 105 -17.04 -6.34 -9.49
CA HIS A 105 -17.01 -5.07 -8.75
C HIS A 105 -16.76 -3.82 -9.61
N ILE A 106 -16.27 -3.96 -10.85
CA ILE A 106 -16.08 -2.83 -11.78
C ILE A 106 -17.38 -2.55 -12.55
N LEU A 107 -18.20 -3.59 -12.75
CA LEU A 107 -19.47 -3.50 -13.46
C LEU A 107 -20.61 -3.08 -12.53
N ASP A 108 -20.52 -3.48 -11.27
CA ASP A 108 -21.44 -3.12 -10.20
C ASP A 108 -21.11 -1.70 -9.66
N ALA A 109 -21.82 -0.69 -10.19
CA ALA A 109 -21.58 0.70 -9.83
C ALA A 109 -22.19 1.08 -8.47
N ASN A 110 -23.07 0.24 -7.93
CA ASN A 110 -23.83 0.50 -6.71
C ASN A 110 -23.34 -0.37 -5.52
N GLY A 111 -22.57 -1.42 -5.77
CA GLY A 111 -21.95 -2.32 -4.79
C GLY A 111 -22.88 -3.39 -4.21
N ASP A 112 -24.00 -3.70 -4.86
CA ASP A 112 -25.02 -4.66 -4.40
C ASP A 112 -24.76 -6.12 -4.85
N GLY A 113 -23.79 -6.34 -5.72
CA GLY A 113 -23.40 -7.64 -6.26
C GLY A 113 -24.30 -8.17 -7.38
N ILE A 114 -25.22 -7.36 -7.91
CA ILE A 114 -26.19 -7.73 -8.95
C ILE A 114 -26.14 -6.69 -10.07
N VAL A 115 -25.70 -7.09 -11.27
CA VAL A 115 -25.75 -6.20 -12.44
C VAL A 115 -27.20 -6.06 -12.91
N ASP A 116 -27.83 -4.93 -12.58
CA ASP A 116 -29.22 -4.63 -12.95
C ASP A 116 -29.35 -4.13 -14.41
N ASP A 117 -30.52 -4.32 -15.01
CA ASP A 117 -30.81 -3.91 -16.38
C ASP A 117 -30.62 -2.39 -16.60
N GLU A 118 -30.81 -1.58 -15.56
CA GLU A 118 -30.54 -0.15 -15.60
C GLU A 118 -29.05 0.20 -15.74
N GLU A 119 -28.18 -0.50 -15.03
CA GLU A 119 -26.72 -0.29 -15.11
C GLU A 119 -26.20 -0.68 -16.48
N LEU A 120 -26.74 -1.77 -17.02
CA LEU A 120 -26.44 -2.28 -18.35
C LEU A 120 -26.89 -1.30 -19.45
N LYS A 121 -28.04 -0.64 -19.27
CA LYS A 121 -28.51 0.43 -20.17
C LYS A 121 -27.61 1.66 -20.11
N LYS A 122 -27.24 2.13 -18.92
CA LYS A 122 -26.33 3.28 -18.74
C LYS A 122 -24.96 3.01 -19.36
N ALA A 123 -24.42 1.80 -19.22
CA ALA A 123 -23.17 1.40 -19.85
C ALA A 123 -23.26 1.46 -21.39
N LYS A 124 -24.35 0.97 -21.98
CA LYS A 124 -24.59 1.06 -23.44
C LYS A 124 -24.70 2.50 -23.93
N GLU A 125 -25.41 3.36 -23.21
CA GLU A 125 -25.54 4.78 -23.55
C GLU A 125 -24.19 5.51 -23.49
N LEU A 126 -23.37 5.19 -22.48
CA LEU A 126 -22.01 5.74 -22.35
C LEU A 126 -21.12 5.35 -23.53
N ILE A 127 -21.16 4.07 -23.94
CA ILE A 127 -20.41 3.55 -25.11
C ILE A 127 -20.86 4.25 -26.38
N ALA A 128 -22.17 4.37 -26.62
CA ALA A 128 -22.70 5.04 -27.80
C ALA A 128 -22.25 6.51 -27.89
N LYS A 129 -22.24 7.22 -26.76
CA LYS A 129 -21.73 8.60 -26.69
C LYS A 129 -20.23 8.68 -26.97
N ALA A 130 -19.45 7.76 -26.41
CA ALA A 130 -18.00 7.71 -26.63
C ALA A 130 -17.65 7.41 -28.11
N GLU A 131 -18.40 6.54 -28.78
CA GLU A 131 -18.26 6.29 -30.22
C GLU A 131 -18.58 7.52 -31.06
N GLU A 132 -19.65 8.25 -30.73
CA GLU A 132 -20.01 9.48 -31.43
C GLU A 132 -18.92 10.56 -31.28
N ASP A 133 -18.38 10.73 -30.07
CA ASP A 133 -17.30 11.68 -29.80
C ASP A 133 -16.00 11.30 -30.52
N ASN A 134 -15.67 10.00 -30.57
CA ASN A 134 -14.55 9.50 -31.35
C ASN A 134 -14.73 9.73 -32.85
N ARG A 135 -15.94 9.53 -33.38
CA ARG A 135 -16.25 9.80 -34.79
C ARG A 135 -16.08 11.28 -35.12
N LYS A 136 -16.59 12.18 -34.27
CA LYS A 136 -16.42 13.65 -34.42
C LYS A 136 -14.95 14.06 -34.35
N LYS A 137 -14.18 13.48 -33.41
CA LYS A 137 -12.72 13.72 -33.32
C LYS A 137 -12.00 13.25 -34.57
N ASN A 138 -12.34 12.07 -35.09
CA ASN A 138 -11.71 11.53 -36.28
C ASN A 138 -12.02 12.38 -37.53
N GLN A 139 -13.28 12.80 -37.69
CA GLN A 139 -13.69 13.73 -38.74
C GLN A 139 -12.92 15.06 -38.67
N LYS A 140 -12.79 15.66 -37.47
CA LYS A 140 -11.95 16.86 -37.28
C LYS A 140 -10.49 16.60 -37.68
N LYS A 141 -9.92 15.45 -37.31
CA LYS A 141 -8.55 15.07 -37.65
C LYS A 141 -8.34 14.95 -39.16
N HIS A 142 -9.28 14.32 -39.87
CA HIS A 142 -9.25 14.26 -41.33
C HIS A 142 -9.34 15.66 -41.96
N MET A 143 -10.24 16.50 -41.47
CA MET A 143 -10.42 17.87 -41.98
C MET A 143 -9.16 18.72 -41.81
N LEU A 144 -8.50 18.63 -40.64
CA LEU A 144 -7.21 19.29 -40.37
C LEU A 144 -6.12 18.80 -41.32
N ARG A 145 -6.03 17.48 -41.54
CA ARG A 145 -5.05 16.89 -42.47
C ARG A 145 -5.28 17.33 -43.92
N PHE A 146 -6.53 17.44 -44.36
CA PHE A 146 -6.85 17.98 -45.69
C PHE A 146 -6.43 19.45 -45.81
N TYR A 147 -6.71 20.27 -44.80
CA TYR A 147 -6.31 21.67 -44.77
C TYR A 147 -4.78 21.86 -44.86
N GLU A 148 -4.01 21.04 -44.14
CA GLU A 148 -2.54 21.04 -44.20
C GLU A 148 -2.00 20.67 -45.58
N LEU A 149 -2.66 19.77 -46.33
CA LEU A 149 -2.22 19.34 -47.67
C LEU A 149 -2.55 20.35 -48.77
N THR A 150 -3.51 21.25 -48.53
CA THR A 150 -3.95 22.27 -49.50
C THR A 150 -3.23 23.61 -49.36
N LYS A 151 -2.31 23.74 -48.41
CA LYS A 151 -1.49 24.94 -48.16
C LYS A 151 -0.08 24.75 -48.72
#